data_AF-A0A8J6ENC3-F1
#
_entry.id   AF-A0A8J6ENC3-F1
#
_cell.length_a   1.000
_cell.length_b   1.000
_cell.length_c   1.000
_cell.angle_alpha   90.00
_cell.angle_beta   90.00
_cell.angle_gamma   90.00
#
_symmetry.space_group_name_H-M   'P 1'
#
loop_
_entity.id
_entity.type
_entity.pdbx_description
1 polymer ?
#
loop_
_entity_poly.entity_id
_entity_poly.type
_entity_poly.pdbx_seq_one_letter_code
_entity_poly.pdbx_strand_id
1 'polypeptide(L)' 'MTPPLLRTVGLRAFSMASEAYKAGSVSAAYVTCPNDTVAKDIARSVHPYEVCEVISVPIEQGNAPYLSWVTDTVPE' A
#
# COMPACT_ATOMS: atom_id res chain seq x y z
N MET A 1 39.17 -0.62 21.90
CA MET A 1 38.27 0.52 22.19
C MET A 1 37.43 0.78 20.95
N THR A 2 36.28 0.12 20.84
CA THR A 2 35.34 0.23 19.70
C THR A 2 34.33 1.33 20.00
N PRO A 3 34.09 2.32 19.13
CA PRO A 3 33.19 3.44 19.45
C PRO A 3 31.73 2.99 19.27
N PRO A 4 30.92 2.91 20.35
CA PRO A 4 29.53 2.47 20.28
C PRO A 4 28.59 3.54 19.67
N LEU A 5 29.09 4.75 19.45
CA LEU A 5 28.30 5.92 19.05
C LEU A 5 27.96 5.96 17.56
N LEU A 6 28.81 5.39 16.69
CA LEU A 6 28.59 5.43 15.25
C LEU A 6 27.39 4.56 14.81
N ARG A 7 27.12 3.48 15.55
CA ARG A 7 25.99 2.58 15.28
C ARG A 7 24.65 3.23 15.62
N THR A 8 24.60 4.04 16.68
CA THR A 8 23.36 4.71 17.13
C THR A 8 22.95 5.85 16.20
N VAL A 9 23.92 6.58 15.64
CA VAL A 9 23.63 7.63 14.64
C VAL A 9 23.18 7.02 13.31
N GLY A 10 23.83 5.93 12.86
CA GLY A 10 23.42 5.21 11.65
C GLY A 10 21.99 4.66 11.75
N LEU A 11 21.61 4.08 12.89
CA LEU A 11 20.26 3.55 13.09
C LEU A 11 19.17 4.62 13.05
N ARG A 12 19.47 5.85 13.53
CA ARG A 12 18.54 6.97 13.47
C ARG A 12 18.45 7.60 12.08
N ALA A 13 19.54 7.61 11.30
CA ALA A 13 19.51 8.12 9.93
C ALA A 13 18.65 7.24 8.99
N PHE A 14 18.66 5.91 9.16
CA PHE A 14 17.76 5.01 8.42
C PHE A 14 16.28 5.17 8.84
N SER A 15 16.02 5.52 10.10
CA SER A 15 14.66 5.71 10.61
C SER A 15 13.97 6.98 10.09
N MET A 16 14.72 7.96 9.59
CA MET A 16 14.18 9.24 9.08
C MET A 16 13.83 9.22 7.59
N ALA A 17 14.27 8.20 6.84
CA ALA A 17 14.08 8.11 5.39
C ALA A 17 12.84 7.29 4.98
N SER A 18 12.15 6.66 5.94
CA SER A 18 10.76 6.26 5.72
C SER A 18 9.94 7.52 5.97
N GLU A 19 9.42 8.13 4.92
CA GLU A 19 8.19 8.91 5.08
C GLU A 19 7.23 8.00 5.86
N ALA A 20 6.83 8.45 7.05
CA ALA A 20 5.99 7.63 7.90
C ALA A 20 4.64 7.51 7.17
N TYR A 21 4.36 6.33 6.64
CA TYR A 21 3.07 6.02 6.03
C TYR A 21 1.94 6.58 6.91
N LYS A 22 1.07 7.39 6.33
CA LYS A 22 -0.07 7.97 7.05
C LYS A 22 -1.16 6.90 7.16
N ALA A 23 -1.45 6.47 8.38
CA ALA A 23 -2.50 5.48 8.63
C ALA A 23 -3.82 5.88 7.95
N GLY A 24 -4.41 4.94 7.21
CA GLY A 24 -5.62 5.14 6.41
C GLY A 24 -5.43 5.91 5.10
N SER A 25 -4.21 6.27 4.69
CA SER A 25 -3.99 6.96 3.40
C SER A 25 -4.18 6.06 2.19
N VAL A 26 -4.06 4.74 2.35
CA VAL A 26 -4.46 3.76 1.35
C VAL A 26 -5.47 2.75 1.91
N SER A 27 -6.25 2.14 1.04
CA SER A 27 -7.23 1.11 1.37
C SER A 27 -7.02 -0.16 0.54
N ALA A 28 -7.39 -1.31 1.08
CA ALA A 28 -7.56 -2.53 0.32
C ALA A 28 -9.03 -2.63 -0.14
N ALA A 29 -9.26 -2.75 -1.44
CA ALA A 29 -10.58 -3.00 -2.01
C ALA A 29 -10.73 -4.47 -2.42
N TYR A 30 -11.86 -5.07 -2.07
CA TYR A 30 -12.26 -6.41 -2.48
C TYR A 30 -13.42 -6.30 -3.45
N VAL A 31 -13.31 -6.97 -4.60
CA VAL A 31 -14.32 -7.00 -5.65
C VAL A 31 -14.69 -8.44 -5.93
N THR A 32 -15.96 -8.80 -5.75
CA THR A 32 -16.43 -10.15 -6.07
C THR A 32 -16.64 -10.29 -7.57
N CYS A 33 -16.13 -11.37 -8.14
CA CYS A 33 -16.18 -11.64 -9.57
C CYS A 33 -16.80 -13.04 -9.80
N PRO A 34 -17.57 -13.22 -10.88
CA PRO A 34 -18.23 -14.49 -11.17
C PRO A 34 -17.28 -15.56 -11.73
N ASN A 35 -16.15 -15.14 -12.31
CA ASN A 35 -15.10 -15.98 -12.85
C ASN A 35 -13.82 -15.16 -13.12
N ASP A 36 -12.72 -15.85 -13.41
CA ASP A 36 -11.39 -15.26 -13.63
C ASP A 36 -11.32 -14.35 -14.86
N THR A 37 -12.14 -14.59 -15.88
CA THR A 37 -12.16 -13.74 -17.09
C THR A 37 -12.64 -12.35 -16.72
N VAL A 38 -13.77 -12.27 -16.01
CA VAL A 38 -14.33 -11.01 -15.51
C VAL A 38 -13.36 -10.28 -14.59
N ALA A 39 -12.71 -11.00 -13.65
CA ALA A 39 -11.74 -10.40 -12.73
C ALA A 39 -10.57 -9.73 -13.48
N LYS A 40 -10.05 -10.39 -14.53
CA LYS A 40 -8.97 -9.85 -15.37
C LYS A 40 -9.43 -8.65 -16.19
N ASP A 41 -10.67 -8.63 -16.64
CA ASP A 41 -11.23 -7.49 -17.40
C ASP A 41 -11.46 -6.26 -16.51
N ILE A 42 -11.92 -6.45 -15.26
CA ILE A 42 -12.04 -5.40 -14.26
C ILE A 42 -10.69 -4.78 -13.92
N ALA A 43 -9.67 -5.62 -13.66
CA ALA A 43 -8.31 -5.16 -13.43
C ALA A 43 -7.72 -4.38 -14.63
N ARG A 44 -8.28 -4.59 -15.82
CA ARG A 44 -7.96 -3.90 -17.07
C ARG A 44 -8.99 -2.83 -17.47
N SER A 45 -9.81 -2.37 -16.51
CA SER A 45 -10.65 -1.15 -16.57
C SER A 45 -12.13 -1.32 -16.97
N VAL A 46 -12.69 -2.52 -17.06
CA VAL A 46 -14.13 -2.69 -17.37
C VAL A 46 -14.80 -3.69 -16.43
N HIS A 47 -15.77 -3.22 -15.64
CA HIS A 47 -16.62 -4.09 -14.86
C HIS A 47 -17.86 -4.52 -15.67
N PRO A 48 -18.12 -5.83 -15.86
CA PRO A 48 -19.19 -6.31 -16.74
C PRO A 48 -20.58 -6.32 -16.09
N TYR A 49 -20.68 -6.26 -14.75
CA TYR A 49 -21.97 -6.10 -14.06
C TYR A 49 -22.36 -4.64 -13.84
N GLU A 50 -23.66 -4.40 -13.95
CA GLU A 50 -24.34 -3.14 -13.65
C GLU A 50 -24.22 -2.75 -12.16
N VAL A 51 -24.21 -3.73 -11.25
CA VAL A 51 -23.99 -3.54 -9.81
C VAL A 51 -22.93 -4.51 -9.31
N CYS A 52 -21.77 -3.97 -8.92
CA CYS A 52 -20.64 -4.72 -8.38
C CYS A 52 -20.65 -4.63 -6.85
N GLU A 53 -20.32 -5.71 -6.16
CA GLU A 53 -19.96 -5.62 -4.75
C GLU A 53 -18.50 -5.19 -4.63
N VAL A 54 -18.28 -3.98 -4.10
CA VAL A 54 -16.95 -3.43 -3.82
C VAL A 54 -16.91 -3.02 -2.36
N ILE A 55 -16.01 -3.63 -1.59
CA ILE A 55 -15.80 -3.33 -0.17
C ILE A 55 -14.39 -2.80 0.01
N SER A 56 -14.23 -1.61 0.60
CA SER A 56 -12.94 -1.01 0.91
C SER A 56 -12.68 -0.99 2.41
N VAL A 57 -11.46 -1.34 2.83
CA VAL A 57 -11.02 -1.26 4.23
C VAL A 57 -9.72 -0.45 4.32
N PRO A 58 -9.65 0.57 5.21
CA PRO A 58 -8.44 1.38 5.37
C PRO A 58 -7.27 0.54 5.92
N ILE A 59 -6.07 0.80 5.42
CA ILE A 59 -4.84 0.17 5.91
C ILE A 59 -4.22 1.07 6.98
N GLU A 60 -4.22 0.60 8.23
CA GLU A 60 -3.70 1.38 9.36
C GLU A 60 -2.17 1.23 9.52
N GLN A 61 -1.64 0.02 9.29
CA GLN A 61 -0.23 -0.33 9.52
C GLN A 61 0.25 -1.40 8.52
N GLY A 62 1.55 -1.44 8.23
CA GLY A 62 2.14 -2.41 7.32
C GLY A 62 3.62 -2.14 7.02
N ASN A 63 4.13 -2.69 5.92
CA ASN A 63 5.49 -2.41 5.44
C ASN A 63 5.55 -0.99 4.86
N ALA A 64 6.20 -0.07 5.57
CA ALA A 64 6.20 1.35 5.20
C ALA A 64 6.78 1.62 3.79
N PRO A 65 7.96 1.10 3.40
CA PRO A 65 8.46 1.27 2.03
C PRO A 65 7.47 0.81 0.95
N TYR A 66 6.76 -0.29 1.18
CA TYR A 66 5.76 -0.79 0.24
C TYR A 66 4.54 0.14 0.15
N LEU A 67 4.02 0.60 1.27
CA LEU A 67 2.84 1.47 1.30
C LEU A 67 3.14 2.87 0.73
N SER A 68 4.36 3.38 0.91
CA SER A 68 4.83 4.58 0.22
C SER A 68 4.84 4.38 -1.30
N TRP A 69 5.42 3.27 -1.78
CA TRP A 69 5.43 2.96 -3.22
C TRP A 69 4.02 2.89 -3.83
N VAL A 70 3.05 2.31 -3.11
CA VAL A 70 1.65 2.29 -3.58
C VAL A 70 1.11 3.70 -3.74
N THR A 71 1.36 4.58 -2.76
CA THR A 71 0.91 5.98 -2.78
C THR A 71 1.56 6.76 -3.93
N ASP A 72 2.85 6.54 -4.19
CA ASP A 72 3.59 7.26 -5.23
C ASP A 72 3.24 6.82 -6.67
N THR A 73 2.74 5.60 -6.84
CA THR A 73 2.48 5.00 -8.17
C THR A 73 1.09 5.33 -8.70
N VAL A 74 0.13 5.62 -7.83
CA VAL A 74 -1.27 5.86 -8.21
C VAL A 74 -1.52 7.37 -8.27
N PRO A 75 -1.82 7.94 -9.46
CA PRO A 75 -2.18 9.36 -9.56
C PRO A 75 -3.53 9.65 -8.86
N GLU A 76 -3.66 10.85 -8.31
CA GLU A 76 -4.91 11.39 -7.72
C GLU A 76 -6.06 11.44 -8.73
#